data_AF-A0A2E3IYS7-F1
#
_entry.id   AF-A0A2E3IYS7-F1
#
_cell.length_a   1.000
_cell.length_b   1.000
_cell.length_c   1.000
_cell.angle_alpha   90.00
_cell.angle_beta   90.00
_cell.angle_gamma   90.00
#
_symmetry.space_group_name_H-M   'P 1'
#
loop_
_entity.id
_entity.type
_entity.pdbx_description
1 polymer ?
#
loop_
_entity_poly.entity_id
_entity_poly.type
_entity_poly.pdbx_seq_one_letter_code
_entity_poly.pdbx_strand_id
1 'polypeptide(L)'
;MTGNENAGLAMPDYVPSPVPATADRLIGTHYFPGWKPGAYRGWSVLPDYPERKPVLGWYDESNPEVTDWEIKWALEHGIGFFVYCWYREKENAGKRVGVSDVRMGHAIHEGLFSCRYRAQFRFAIMWENYGARGMIASIEDLDQNLVPFWVSEYFSKPFYLRLDGRPVLFVYHLDSLIEQTGGLAGASRAVETIRRRVEREGLGEIMLLCEHREASRD
;
A
#
# COMPACT_ATOMS: atom_id res chain seq x y z
N MET A 1 -38.52 40.76 -0.98
CA MET A 1 -38.56 39.45 -0.29
C MET A 1 -37.64 38.52 -1.05
N THR A 2 -36.38 38.42 -0.63
CA THR A 2 -35.38 37.52 -1.20
C THR A 2 -35.58 36.14 -0.58
N GLY A 3 -36.06 35.19 -1.39
CA GLY A 3 -36.20 33.79 -1.00
C GLY A 3 -34.82 33.20 -0.69
N ASN A 4 -34.69 32.66 0.50
CA ASN A 4 -33.51 31.95 0.98
C ASN A 4 -33.55 30.52 0.40
N GLU A 5 -32.97 30.30 -0.77
CA GLU A 5 -32.76 28.96 -1.34
C GLU A 5 -31.56 28.28 -0.68
N ASN A 6 -31.68 27.99 0.62
CA ASN A 6 -30.88 26.94 1.24
C ASN A 6 -31.86 25.84 1.65
N ALA A 7 -32.31 25.07 0.65
CA ALA A 7 -32.96 23.80 0.89
C ALA A 7 -31.97 22.92 1.67
N GLY A 8 -32.33 22.58 2.91
CA GLY A 8 -31.50 21.78 3.80
C GLY A 8 -31.15 20.44 3.15
N LEU A 9 -29.93 20.33 2.64
CA LEU A 9 -29.33 19.05 2.32
C LEU A 9 -29.13 18.32 3.64
N ALA A 10 -29.92 17.26 3.85
CA ALA A 10 -29.65 16.32 4.93
C ALA A 10 -28.22 15.81 4.77
N MET A 11 -27.40 16.00 5.79
CA MET A 11 -26.06 15.43 5.80
C MET A 11 -26.21 13.91 5.73
N PRO A 12 -25.45 13.24 4.85
CA PRO A 12 -25.55 11.79 4.73
C PRO A 12 -25.06 11.13 6.02
N ASP A 13 -25.71 10.03 6.42
CA ASP A 13 -25.33 9.24 7.62
C ASP A 13 -23.99 8.51 7.46
N TYR A 14 -23.41 8.54 6.26
CA TYR A 14 -22.14 7.92 5.92
C TYR A 14 -21.48 8.64 4.75
N VAL A 15 -20.25 8.26 4.42
CA VAL A 15 -19.58 8.64 3.17
C VAL A 15 -20.51 8.35 1.98
N PRO A 16 -20.82 9.33 1.11
CA PRO A 16 -21.59 9.06 -0.11
C PRO A 16 -20.79 8.24 -1.12
N SER A 17 -21.48 7.47 -1.97
CA SER A 17 -20.82 6.72 -3.04
C SER A 17 -19.91 7.64 -3.87
N PRO A 18 -18.69 7.20 -4.21
CA PRO A 18 -17.81 7.96 -5.08
C PRO A 18 -18.43 8.18 -6.46
N VAL A 19 -18.16 9.34 -7.06
CA VAL A 19 -18.43 9.61 -8.49
C VAL A 19 -17.09 9.74 -9.21
N PRO A 20 -16.53 8.66 -9.77
CA PRO A 20 -15.19 8.69 -10.36
C PRO A 20 -15.05 9.74 -11.46
N ALA A 21 -13.98 10.53 -11.39
CA ALA A 21 -13.61 11.45 -12.47
C ALA A 21 -13.10 10.66 -13.69
N THR A 22 -13.27 11.24 -14.87
CA THR A 22 -12.68 10.69 -16.09
C THR A 22 -11.21 11.10 -16.17
N ALA A 23 -10.32 10.15 -16.44
CA ALA A 23 -8.89 10.39 -16.63
C ALA A 23 -8.37 9.57 -17.82
N ASP A 24 -7.54 10.19 -18.66
CA ASP A 24 -6.93 9.52 -19.82
C ASP A 24 -5.80 8.54 -19.44
N ARG A 25 -5.39 8.58 -18.18
CA ARG A 25 -4.30 7.78 -17.62
C ARG A 25 -4.71 7.21 -16.28
N LEU A 26 -4.23 6.00 -15.99
CA LEU A 26 -4.33 5.45 -14.65
C LEU A 26 -3.31 6.14 -13.74
N ILE A 27 -3.79 6.90 -12.76
CA ILE A 27 -2.97 7.63 -11.79
C ILE A 27 -3.07 6.91 -10.44
N GLY A 28 -1.95 6.81 -9.74
CA GLY A 28 -1.91 6.32 -8.36
C GLY A 28 -0.99 7.15 -7.49
N THR A 29 -1.11 6.96 -6.18
CA THR A 29 -0.28 7.64 -5.19
C THR A 29 0.29 6.65 -4.19
N HIS A 30 1.47 6.98 -3.64
CA HIS A 30 2.01 6.27 -2.48
C HIS A 30 1.17 6.59 -1.24
N TYR A 31 1.01 5.60 -0.38
CA TYR A 31 0.25 5.67 0.86
C TYR A 31 1.14 5.20 2.00
N PHE A 32 1.44 6.11 2.93
CA PHE A 32 2.19 5.81 4.15
C PHE A 32 1.22 5.49 5.30
N PRO A 33 1.16 4.24 5.79
CA PRO A 33 0.22 3.81 6.82
C PRO A 33 0.75 4.12 8.24
N GLY A 34 1.05 5.39 8.49
CA GLY A 34 1.62 5.84 9.76
C GLY A 34 0.62 6.45 10.73
N TRP A 35 -0.69 6.48 10.41
CA TRP A 35 -1.68 7.39 10.97
C TRP A 35 -2.74 6.68 11.83
N LYS A 36 -2.27 5.93 12.83
CA LYS A 36 -3.09 5.35 13.90
C LYS A 36 -2.57 5.77 15.27
N PRO A 37 -3.40 6.38 16.14
CA PRO A 37 -3.01 6.70 17.51
C PRO A 37 -2.44 5.47 18.25
N GLY A 38 -1.25 5.61 18.84
CA GLY A 38 -0.56 4.51 19.53
C GLY A 38 0.18 3.53 18.62
N ALA A 39 0.03 3.61 17.30
CA ALA A 39 0.85 2.89 16.34
C ALA A 39 1.91 3.83 15.73
N TYR A 40 3.16 3.36 15.66
CA TYR A 40 4.29 4.18 15.19
C TYR A 40 4.35 5.55 15.92
N ARG A 41 4.67 6.65 15.23
CA ARG A 41 4.64 8.02 15.78
C ARG A 41 3.27 8.69 15.58
N GLY A 42 2.45 8.23 14.64
CA GLY A 42 1.12 8.80 14.40
C GLY A 42 1.15 10.32 14.22
N TRP A 43 0.10 10.96 14.72
CA TRP A 43 -0.06 12.42 14.71
C TRP A 43 0.85 13.17 15.68
N SER A 44 1.64 12.47 16.52
CA SER A 44 2.53 13.12 17.50
C SER A 44 3.69 13.90 16.87
N VAL A 45 3.90 13.76 15.56
CA VAL A 45 4.92 14.50 14.80
C VAL A 45 4.46 15.86 14.27
N LEU A 46 3.16 16.18 14.38
CA LEU A 46 2.56 17.40 13.86
C LEU A 46 2.16 18.50 14.88
N PRO A 47 2.46 18.45 16.21
CA PRO A 47 2.12 19.56 17.11
C PRO A 47 2.63 20.94 16.65
N ASP A 48 3.81 20.99 16.06
CA ASP A 48 4.43 22.23 15.58
C ASP A 48 3.91 22.69 14.21
N TYR A 49 3.01 21.91 13.58
CA TYR A 49 2.47 22.14 12.23
C TYR A 49 0.95 21.99 12.18
N PRO A 50 0.18 22.77 12.98
CA PRO A 50 -1.28 22.63 13.08
C PRO A 50 -2.01 22.89 11.76
N GLU A 51 -1.41 23.63 10.83
CA GLU A 51 -1.93 23.87 9.48
C GLU A 51 -2.01 22.60 8.62
N ARG A 52 -1.30 21.54 9.03
CA ARG A 52 -1.30 20.23 8.36
C ARG A 52 -2.35 19.27 8.90
N LYS A 53 -3.24 19.73 9.79
CA LYS A 53 -4.34 18.92 10.29
C LYS A 53 -5.22 18.46 9.12
N PRO A 54 -5.44 17.14 8.94
CA PRO A 54 -6.31 16.64 7.87
C PRO A 54 -7.75 17.12 8.03
N VAL A 55 -8.50 17.15 6.93
CA VAL A 55 -9.94 17.48 6.92
C VAL A 55 -10.73 16.51 7.80
N LEU A 56 -10.34 15.23 7.86
CA LEU A 56 -10.93 14.21 8.75
C LEU A 56 -10.46 14.31 10.21
N GLY A 57 -9.67 15.33 10.56
CA GLY A 57 -9.05 15.47 11.86
C GLY A 57 -7.90 14.50 12.09
N TRP A 58 -7.57 14.25 13.36
CA TRP A 58 -6.54 13.29 13.78
C TRP A 58 -7.10 11.87 13.73
N TYR A 59 -7.41 11.41 12.53
CA TYR A 59 -8.12 10.16 12.28
C TYR A 59 -7.30 8.92 12.67
N ASP A 60 -7.98 7.78 12.80
CA ASP A 60 -7.34 6.47 12.87
C ASP A 60 -7.59 5.75 11.54
N GLU A 61 -6.54 5.51 10.74
CA GLU A 61 -6.67 4.86 9.43
C GLU A 61 -7.02 3.38 9.51
N SER A 62 -7.11 2.78 10.71
CA SER A 62 -7.76 1.48 10.88
C SER A 62 -9.28 1.55 10.86
N ASN A 63 -9.88 2.76 10.91
CA ASN A 63 -11.30 2.94 10.72
C ASN A 63 -11.66 2.86 9.22
N PRO A 64 -12.49 1.90 8.78
CA PRO A 64 -12.84 1.76 7.37
C PRO A 64 -13.55 2.97 6.76
N GLU A 65 -14.24 3.78 7.57
CA GLU A 65 -14.89 5.02 7.11
C GLU A 65 -13.89 6.08 6.67
N VAL A 66 -12.71 6.12 7.30
CA VAL A 66 -11.61 7.00 6.87
C VAL A 66 -11.16 6.57 5.47
N THR A 67 -10.94 5.27 5.26
CA THR A 67 -10.57 4.75 3.95
C THR A 67 -11.66 4.98 2.89
N ASP A 68 -12.94 4.92 3.27
CA ASP A 68 -14.04 5.25 2.33
C ASP A 68 -14.02 6.72 1.91
N TRP A 69 -13.70 7.66 2.81
CA TRP A 69 -13.46 9.06 2.44
C TRP A 69 -12.25 9.23 1.54
N GLU A 70 -11.13 8.56 1.85
CA GLU A 70 -9.92 8.61 1.02
C GLU A 70 -10.17 8.06 -0.39
N ILE A 71 -10.86 6.92 -0.52
CA ILE A 71 -11.25 6.33 -1.81
C ILE A 71 -12.19 7.27 -2.56
N LYS A 72 -13.18 7.85 -1.87
CA LYS A 72 -14.11 8.80 -2.49
C LYS A 72 -13.36 9.96 -3.11
N TRP A 73 -12.51 10.63 -2.34
CA TRP A 73 -11.76 11.78 -2.82
C TRP A 73 -10.77 11.39 -3.92
N ALA A 74 -10.09 10.25 -3.79
CA ALA A 74 -9.19 9.75 -4.80
C ALA A 74 -9.92 9.56 -6.14
N LEU A 75 -11.03 8.82 -6.15
CA LEU A 75 -11.80 8.55 -7.36
C LEU A 75 -12.38 9.83 -7.96
N GLU A 76 -12.94 10.73 -7.15
CA GLU A 76 -13.49 12.01 -7.60
C GLU A 76 -12.43 12.99 -8.16
N HIS A 77 -11.14 12.69 -7.97
CA HIS A 77 -10.02 13.48 -8.49
C HIS A 77 -9.09 12.67 -9.40
N GLY A 78 -9.56 11.53 -9.93
CA GLY A 78 -8.86 10.76 -10.97
C GLY A 78 -7.71 9.88 -10.47
N ILE A 79 -7.54 9.74 -9.15
CA ILE A 79 -6.62 8.75 -8.57
C ILE A 79 -7.36 7.41 -8.52
N GLY A 80 -6.81 6.39 -9.18
CA GLY A 80 -7.43 5.08 -9.31
C GLY A 80 -6.84 3.99 -8.40
N PHE A 81 -5.69 4.24 -7.77
CA PHE A 81 -5.07 3.28 -6.86
C PHE A 81 -4.13 3.91 -5.82
N PHE A 82 -3.95 3.19 -4.71
CA PHE A 82 -2.92 3.48 -3.71
C PHE A 82 -1.82 2.42 -3.72
N VAL A 83 -0.58 2.85 -3.46
CA VAL A 83 0.57 1.97 -3.24
C VAL A 83 0.93 2.04 -1.76
N TYR A 84 0.51 1.05 -0.99
CA TYR A 84 0.73 1.02 0.46
C TYR A 84 2.16 0.60 0.78
N CYS A 85 2.86 1.40 1.60
CA CYS A 85 4.13 0.97 2.19
C CYS A 85 3.91 -0.29 3.04
N TRP A 86 4.62 -1.37 2.71
CA TRP A 86 4.50 -2.65 3.38
C TRP A 86 5.80 -3.02 4.07
N TYR A 87 5.71 -3.24 5.38
CA TYR A 87 6.83 -3.58 6.23
C TYR A 87 6.53 -4.88 6.99
N ARG A 88 7.46 -5.82 6.98
CA ARG A 88 7.49 -6.85 8.03
C ARG A 88 8.17 -6.32 9.28
N GLU A 89 7.79 -6.82 10.45
CA GLU A 89 8.54 -6.60 11.68
C GLU A 89 9.95 -7.19 11.57
N LYS A 90 10.93 -6.52 12.18
CA LYS A 90 12.35 -6.88 12.08
C LYS A 90 12.60 -8.30 12.59
N GLU A 91 11.92 -8.68 13.67
CA GLU A 91 12.07 -9.94 14.38
C GLU A 91 11.44 -11.14 13.64
N ASN A 92 10.66 -10.87 12.58
CA ASN A 92 10.04 -11.89 11.73
C ASN A 92 11.00 -12.40 10.62
N ALA A 93 12.23 -11.86 10.54
CA ALA A 93 13.19 -12.30 9.54
C ALA A 93 13.49 -13.80 9.54
N GLY A 94 13.38 -14.44 8.37
CA GLY A 94 13.59 -15.89 8.21
C GLY A 94 12.43 -16.77 8.70
N LYS A 95 11.27 -16.19 9.05
CA LYS A 95 10.13 -16.90 9.63
C LYS A 95 8.88 -16.70 8.78
N ARG A 96 7.93 -17.61 8.92
CA ARG A 96 6.61 -17.49 8.29
C ARG A 96 5.96 -16.16 8.69
N VAL A 97 5.47 -15.43 7.70
CA VAL A 97 4.77 -14.15 7.90
C VAL A 97 3.29 -14.41 8.14
N GLY A 98 2.74 -13.82 9.20
CA GLY A 98 1.31 -13.66 9.41
C GLY A 98 0.89 -12.19 9.40
N VAL A 99 -0.42 -11.96 9.43
CA VAL A 99 -1.00 -10.60 9.47
C VAL A 99 -0.46 -9.77 10.63
N SER A 100 -0.22 -10.39 11.80
CA SER A 100 0.35 -9.74 12.98
C SER A 100 1.82 -9.34 12.84
N ASP A 101 2.54 -9.93 11.88
CA ASP A 101 3.94 -9.60 11.58
C ASP A 101 4.07 -8.42 10.62
N VAL A 102 2.94 -7.93 10.07
CA VAL A 102 2.92 -6.76 9.19
C VAL A 102 2.86 -5.49 10.05
N ARG A 103 4.01 -4.83 10.15
CA ARG A 103 4.11 -3.56 10.82
C ARG A 103 3.27 -2.53 10.09
N MET A 104 2.45 -1.79 10.84
CA MET A 104 1.52 -0.80 10.27
C MET A 104 0.50 -1.41 9.29
N GLY A 105 0.23 -2.73 9.38
CA GLY A 105 -0.73 -3.41 8.51
C GLY A 105 -2.20 -3.02 8.73
N HIS A 106 -2.51 -2.21 9.75
CA HIS A 106 -3.87 -1.80 10.10
C HIS A 106 -4.55 -1.02 8.97
N ALA A 107 -3.84 -0.16 8.25
CA ALA A 107 -4.42 0.60 7.12
C ALA A 107 -4.97 -0.32 6.01
N ILE A 108 -4.29 -1.44 5.73
CA ILE A 108 -4.74 -2.42 4.73
C ILE A 108 -5.77 -3.39 5.35
N HIS A 109 -5.40 -4.08 6.44
CA HIS A 109 -6.16 -5.22 6.93
C HIS A 109 -7.41 -4.82 7.73
N GLU A 110 -7.35 -3.72 8.47
CA GLU A 110 -8.49 -3.20 9.25
C GLU A 110 -9.26 -2.17 8.42
N GLY A 111 -8.58 -1.18 7.82
CA GLY A 111 -9.16 -0.12 7.00
C GLY A 111 -9.65 -0.60 5.62
N LEU A 112 -8.73 -0.73 4.66
CA LEU A 112 -9.05 -1.01 3.25
C LEU A 112 -9.86 -2.29 3.02
N PHE A 113 -9.53 -3.39 3.69
CA PHE A 113 -10.23 -4.67 3.47
C PHE A 113 -11.66 -4.67 4.02
N SER A 114 -11.98 -3.75 4.93
CA SER A 114 -13.29 -3.63 5.56
C SER A 114 -14.11 -2.46 5.03
N CYS A 115 -13.54 -1.55 4.22
CA CYS A 115 -14.25 -0.36 3.74
C CYS A 115 -15.28 -0.71 2.64
N ARG A 116 -16.31 0.13 2.50
CA ARG A 116 -17.45 -0.13 1.60
C ARG A 116 -17.07 -0.02 0.12
N TYR A 117 -16.17 0.88 -0.22
CA TYR A 117 -15.85 1.23 -1.61
C TYR A 117 -14.62 0.51 -2.18
N ARG A 118 -14.01 -0.43 -1.44
CA ARG A 118 -12.83 -1.20 -1.89
C ARG A 118 -12.96 -1.84 -3.28
N ALA A 119 -14.17 -2.27 -3.67
CA ALA A 119 -14.40 -2.90 -4.96
C ALA A 119 -14.36 -1.92 -6.16
N GLN A 120 -14.50 -0.61 -5.89
CA GLN A 120 -14.42 0.46 -6.90
C GLN A 120 -12.99 1.00 -7.06
N PHE A 121 -12.08 0.62 -6.15
CA PHE A 121 -10.72 1.13 -6.06
C PHE A 121 -9.70 0.00 -6.26
N ARG A 122 -8.43 0.35 -6.44
CA ARG A 122 -7.34 -0.63 -6.54
C ARG A 122 -6.25 -0.32 -5.53
N PHE A 123 -5.50 -1.34 -5.13
CA PHE A 123 -4.30 -1.15 -4.31
C PHE A 123 -3.14 -2.02 -4.76
N ALA A 124 -1.93 -1.55 -4.52
CA ALA A 124 -0.71 -2.33 -4.59
C ALA A 124 0.04 -2.21 -3.26
N ILE A 125 1.05 -3.05 -3.08
CA ILE A 125 2.00 -2.89 -1.98
C ILE A 125 3.35 -2.44 -2.52
N MET A 126 4.06 -1.65 -1.73
CA MET A 126 5.47 -1.38 -1.87
C MET A 126 6.22 -2.15 -0.80
N TRP A 127 7.04 -3.08 -1.24
CA TRP A 127 7.99 -3.77 -0.37
C TRP A 127 9.07 -2.78 0.06
N GLU A 128 8.94 -2.30 1.30
CA GLU A 128 9.85 -1.36 1.93
C GLU A 128 11.08 -2.08 2.46
N ASN A 129 11.97 -2.47 1.54
CA ASN A 129 13.12 -3.33 1.79
C ASN A 129 14.37 -2.58 2.29
N TYR A 130 14.21 -1.37 2.82
CA TYR A 130 15.29 -0.49 3.27
C TYR A 130 15.45 -0.47 4.79
N GLY A 131 16.71 -0.45 5.24
CA GLY A 131 17.06 -0.50 6.67
C GLY A 131 16.69 -1.86 7.28
N ALA A 132 16.54 -1.94 8.60
CA ALA A 132 16.32 -3.22 9.28
C ALA A 132 14.89 -3.79 9.16
N ARG A 133 13.96 -3.04 8.56
CA ARG A 133 12.54 -3.39 8.43
C ARG A 133 12.28 -3.72 6.97
N GLY A 134 11.49 -4.77 6.71
CA GLY A 134 11.29 -5.24 5.34
C GLY A 134 12.49 -5.95 4.69
N MET A 135 13.61 -6.19 5.38
CA MET A 135 14.72 -6.98 4.80
C MET A 135 14.29 -8.41 4.48
N ILE A 136 15.14 -9.18 3.81
CA ILE A 136 15.08 -10.66 3.76
C ILE A 136 16.29 -11.26 4.47
N ALA A 137 16.12 -12.41 5.11
CA ALA A 137 17.23 -13.16 5.70
C ALA A 137 18.01 -13.95 4.64
N SER A 138 17.34 -14.33 3.55
CA SER A 138 17.90 -15.04 2.41
C SER A 138 16.89 -15.06 1.24
N ILE A 139 17.30 -15.56 0.08
CA ILE A 139 16.35 -15.83 -1.02
C ILE A 139 15.34 -16.92 -0.62
N GLU A 140 15.73 -17.85 0.26
CA GLU A 140 14.80 -18.86 0.80
C GLU A 140 13.72 -18.21 1.68
N ASP A 141 14.08 -17.20 2.47
CA ASP A 141 13.12 -16.42 3.25
C ASP A 141 12.12 -15.68 2.34
N LEU A 142 12.61 -15.12 1.23
CA LEU A 142 11.75 -14.53 0.21
C LEU A 142 10.78 -15.57 -0.38
N ASP A 143 11.30 -16.74 -0.78
CA ASP A 143 10.51 -17.80 -1.44
C ASP A 143 9.48 -18.43 -0.50
N GLN A 144 9.86 -18.79 0.73
CA GLN A 144 8.99 -19.55 1.62
C GLN A 144 8.10 -18.70 2.52
N ASN A 145 8.47 -17.45 2.79
CA ASN A 145 7.76 -16.65 3.78
C ASN A 145 7.08 -15.41 3.17
N LEU A 146 7.84 -14.57 2.45
CA LEU A 146 7.31 -13.27 1.99
C LEU A 146 6.37 -13.42 0.79
N VAL A 147 6.85 -14.02 -0.30
CA VAL A 147 6.04 -14.12 -1.54
C VAL A 147 4.76 -14.92 -1.32
N PRO A 148 4.74 -16.05 -0.58
CA PRO A 148 3.50 -16.77 -0.29
C PRO A 148 2.49 -15.93 0.47
N PHE A 149 2.96 -15.16 1.46
CA PHE A 149 2.11 -14.25 2.21
C PHE A 149 1.55 -13.13 1.32
N TRP A 150 2.37 -12.54 0.45
CA TRP A 150 1.90 -11.52 -0.48
C TRP A 150 0.89 -12.08 -1.48
N VAL A 151 1.09 -13.30 -1.97
CA VAL A 151 0.12 -13.97 -2.85
C VAL A 151 -1.21 -14.19 -2.13
N SER A 152 -1.19 -14.75 -0.92
CA SER A 152 -2.42 -15.08 -0.19
C SER A 152 -3.17 -13.84 0.27
N GLU A 153 -2.46 -12.86 0.82
CA GLU A 153 -3.08 -11.68 1.44
C GLU A 153 -3.34 -10.54 0.47
N TYR A 154 -2.58 -10.42 -0.62
CA TYR A 154 -2.62 -9.23 -1.48
C TYR A 154 -2.85 -9.55 -2.95
N PHE A 155 -1.93 -10.26 -3.62
CA PHE A 155 -1.94 -10.37 -5.08
C PHE A 155 -3.20 -11.10 -5.59
N SER A 156 -3.73 -12.04 -4.80
CA SER A 156 -4.98 -12.76 -5.13
C SER A 156 -6.25 -11.92 -4.98
N LYS A 157 -6.20 -10.75 -4.34
CA LYS A 157 -7.41 -9.92 -4.14
C LYS A 157 -7.94 -9.40 -5.50
N PRO A 158 -9.27 -9.38 -5.68
CA PRO A 158 -9.87 -8.93 -6.95
C PRO A 158 -9.66 -7.43 -7.21
N PHE A 159 -9.44 -6.65 -6.16
CA PHE A 159 -9.12 -5.22 -6.22
C PHE A 159 -7.61 -4.93 -6.09
N TYR A 160 -6.74 -5.95 -6.22
CA TYR A 160 -5.31 -5.71 -6.34
C TYR A 160 -4.96 -5.12 -7.71
N LEU A 161 -4.02 -4.18 -7.75
CA LEU A 161 -3.56 -3.53 -8.98
C LEU A 161 -2.99 -4.57 -9.94
N ARG A 162 -3.54 -4.58 -11.15
CA ARG A 162 -3.03 -5.34 -12.27
C ARG A 162 -2.85 -4.43 -13.48
N LEU A 163 -1.70 -4.51 -14.11
CA LEU A 163 -1.40 -3.83 -15.38
C LEU A 163 -1.21 -4.90 -16.45
N ASP A 164 -2.01 -4.85 -17.51
CA ASP A 164 -2.08 -5.88 -18.55
C ASP A 164 -2.32 -7.29 -17.97
N GLY A 165 -3.18 -7.38 -16.95
CA GLY A 165 -3.48 -8.64 -16.25
C GLY A 165 -2.43 -9.08 -15.22
N ARG A 166 -1.27 -8.42 -15.15
CA ARG A 166 -0.15 -8.78 -14.27
C ARG A 166 -0.24 -8.09 -12.92
N PRO A 167 -0.22 -8.80 -11.76
CA PRO A 167 -0.11 -8.14 -10.46
C PRO A 167 1.16 -7.29 -10.41
N VAL A 168 1.10 -6.16 -9.71
CA VAL A 168 2.23 -5.22 -9.60
C VAL A 168 2.78 -5.21 -8.18
N LEU A 169 4.07 -5.53 -8.02
CA LEU A 169 4.79 -5.32 -6.77
C LEU A 169 5.76 -4.14 -6.94
N PHE A 170 5.62 -3.13 -6.08
CA PHE A 170 6.60 -2.06 -5.98
C PHE A 170 7.73 -2.48 -5.03
N VAL A 171 8.97 -2.18 -5.37
CA VAL A 171 10.17 -2.46 -4.56
C VAL A 171 10.83 -1.13 -4.26
N TYR A 172 10.93 -0.77 -2.97
CA TYR A 172 11.34 0.58 -2.58
C TYR A 172 12.81 0.89 -2.94
N HIS A 173 13.75 -0.01 -2.64
CA HIS A 173 15.17 0.31 -2.71
C HIS A 173 16.00 -0.79 -3.38
N LEU A 174 16.41 -0.54 -4.64
CA LEU A 174 17.18 -1.50 -5.44
C LEU A 174 18.52 -1.88 -4.78
N ASP A 175 19.27 -0.90 -4.28
CA ASP A 175 20.59 -1.16 -3.70
C ASP A 175 20.50 -2.06 -2.47
N SER A 176 19.47 -1.88 -1.65
CA SER A 176 19.23 -2.76 -0.51
C SER A 176 18.90 -4.19 -0.94
N LEU A 177 18.17 -4.38 -2.04
CA LEU A 177 17.94 -5.71 -2.60
C LEU A 177 19.26 -6.33 -3.08
N ILE A 178 20.12 -5.56 -3.75
CA ILE A 178 21.42 -6.01 -4.23
C ILE A 178 22.32 -6.42 -3.05
N GLU A 179 22.44 -5.58 -2.03
CA GLU A 179 23.26 -5.85 -0.85
C GLU A 179 22.80 -7.12 -0.10
N GLN A 180 21.49 -7.20 0.21
CA GLN A 180 20.92 -8.30 1.00
C GLN A 180 21.00 -9.67 0.29
N THR A 181 21.12 -9.67 -1.04
CA THR A 181 21.19 -10.89 -1.83
C THR A 181 22.61 -11.26 -2.25
N GLY A 182 23.62 -10.48 -1.85
CA GLY A 182 25.02 -10.74 -2.15
C GLY A 182 25.44 -10.29 -3.56
N GLY A 183 24.84 -9.21 -4.08
CA GLY A 183 25.17 -8.58 -5.36
C GLY A 183 24.12 -8.78 -6.45
N LEU A 184 24.38 -8.22 -7.63
CA LEU A 184 23.44 -8.20 -8.77
C LEU A 184 22.95 -9.61 -9.18
N ALA A 185 23.83 -10.60 -9.15
CA ALA A 185 23.44 -11.99 -9.45
C ALA A 185 22.44 -12.53 -8.42
N GLY A 186 22.59 -12.16 -7.15
CA GLY A 186 21.65 -12.46 -6.09
C GLY A 186 20.30 -11.77 -6.30
N ALA A 187 20.32 -10.47 -6.63
CA ALA A 187 19.11 -9.70 -6.87
C ALA A 187 18.32 -10.25 -8.06
N SER A 188 19.02 -10.64 -9.13
CA SER A 188 18.41 -11.31 -10.29
C SER A 188 17.75 -12.63 -9.90
N ARG A 189 18.40 -13.46 -9.07
CA ARG A 189 17.79 -14.68 -8.53
C ARG A 189 16.58 -14.39 -7.65
N ALA A 190 16.61 -13.32 -6.84
CA ALA A 190 15.48 -12.93 -5.99
C ALA A 190 14.27 -12.51 -6.83
N VAL A 191 14.47 -11.69 -7.86
CA VAL A 191 13.43 -11.30 -8.84
C VAL A 191 12.82 -12.54 -9.51
N GLU A 192 13.67 -13.46 -9.97
CA GLU A 192 13.22 -14.68 -10.60
C GLU A 192 12.45 -15.60 -9.62
N THR A 193 12.88 -15.68 -8.37
CA THR A 193 12.15 -16.39 -7.30
C THR A 193 10.74 -15.82 -7.12
N ILE A 194 10.58 -14.50 -7.07
CA ILE A 194 9.26 -13.87 -6.97
C ILE A 194 8.39 -14.26 -8.17
N ARG A 195 8.91 -14.13 -9.40
CA ARG A 195 8.19 -14.46 -10.64
C ARG A 195 7.71 -15.91 -10.66
N ARG A 196 8.62 -16.87 -10.47
CA ARG A 196 8.28 -18.30 -10.49
C ARG A 196 7.23 -18.65 -9.44
N ARG A 197 7.32 -18.07 -8.24
CA ARG A 197 6.36 -18.33 -7.17
C ARG A 197 4.98 -17.80 -7.54
N VAL A 198 4.88 -16.55 -8.01
CA VAL A 198 3.60 -15.95 -8.41
C VAL A 198 2.95 -16.72 -9.57
N GLU A 199 3.76 -17.16 -10.54
CA GLU A 199 3.29 -18.00 -11.65
C GLU A 199 2.80 -19.37 -11.16
N ARG A 200 3.54 -20.03 -10.27
CA ARG A 200 3.17 -21.33 -9.68
C ARG A 200 1.83 -21.28 -8.94
N GLU A 201 1.53 -20.15 -8.30
CA GLU A 201 0.27 -19.92 -7.59
C GLU A 201 -0.88 -19.48 -8.53
N GLY A 202 -0.66 -19.51 -9.85
CA GLY A 202 -1.71 -19.31 -10.86
C GLY A 202 -2.06 -17.85 -11.16
N LEU A 203 -1.22 -16.90 -10.74
CA LEU A 203 -1.45 -15.47 -10.96
C LEU A 203 -0.77 -14.90 -12.23
N GLY A 204 -0.06 -15.76 -12.97
CA GLY A 204 0.66 -15.38 -14.20
C GLY A 204 1.95 -14.60 -13.93
N GLU A 205 2.36 -13.79 -14.91
CA GLU A 205 3.55 -12.93 -14.77
C GLU A 205 3.29 -11.78 -13.78
N ILE A 206 4.26 -11.49 -12.92
CA ILE A 206 4.24 -10.31 -12.03
C ILE A 206 5.10 -9.17 -12.61
N MET A 207 4.59 -7.95 -12.52
CA MET A 207 5.35 -6.73 -12.80
C MET A 207 6.05 -6.25 -11.53
N LEU A 208 7.36 -6.05 -11.60
CA LEU A 208 8.17 -5.49 -10.52
C LEU A 208 8.59 -4.07 -10.91
N LEU A 209 8.18 -3.08 -10.13
CA LEU A 209 8.53 -1.69 -10.33
C LEU A 209 9.43 -1.23 -9.19
N CYS A 210 10.60 -0.68 -9.50
CA CYS A 210 11.55 -0.25 -8.48
C CYS A 210 11.97 1.19 -8.72
N GLU A 211 12.16 1.93 -7.64
CA GLU A 211 12.75 3.26 -7.70
C GLU A 211 14.22 3.12 -8.12
N HIS A 212 14.58 3.74 -9.25
CA HIS A 212 15.97 3.95 -9.59
C HIS A 212 16.42 5.29 -9.02
N ARG A 213 17.27 5.25 -7.99
CA ARG A 213 17.98 6.43 -7.50
C ARG A 213 19.30 6.52 -8.25
N GLU A 214 19.46 7.53 -9.10
CA GLU A 214 20.79 7.88 -9.55
C GLU A 214 21.59 8.28 -8.31
N ALA A 215 22.51 7.42 -7.87
CA ALA A 215 23.55 7.86 -6.98
C ALA A 215 24.37 8.89 -7.76
N SER A 216 24.42 10.13 -7.29
CA SER A 216 25.46 11.08 -7.68
C SER A 216 26.80 10.43 -7.34
N ARG A 217 27.36 9.71 -8.30
CA ARG A 217 28.71 9.15 -8.24
C ARG A 217 29.66 10.28 -8.63
N ASP A 218 30.01 11.08 -7.64
CA ASP A 218 31.25 11.87 -7.67
C ASP A 218 32.42 10.99 -7.19
#